data_AF-A0A4R8KUM0-F1
#
_entry.id   AF-A0A4R8KUM0-F1
#
_cell.length_a   1.000
_cell.length_b   1.000
_cell.length_c   1.000
_cell.angle_alpha   90.00
_cell.angle_beta   90.00
_cell.angle_gamma   90.00
#
_symmetry.space_group_name_H-M   'P 1'
#
loop_
_entity.id
_entity.type
_entity.pdbx_description
1 polymer ?
#
loop_
_entity_poly.entity_id
_entity_poly.type
_entity_poly.pdbx_seq_one_letter_code
_entity_poly.pdbx_strand_id
1 'polypeptide(L)'
;MNHDRELIHAALQWHAAHTRRMAIGAEKRQHEKALKAIGDNYDWNTRLPHSDAAARLTPARHKELAALRKLAKACAAQRGQFDEADIIDLDGAVTLLAGAD
;
A
#
# COMPACT_ATOMS: atom_id res chain seq x y z
N MET A 1 -17.23 -21.51 1.92
CA MET A 1 -18.19 -20.63 1.23
C MET A 1 -18.27 -19.22 1.80
N ASN A 2 -18.61 -18.98 3.08
CA ASN A 2 -18.68 -17.60 3.59
C ASN A 2 -17.29 -16.96 3.80
N HIS A 3 -16.31 -17.76 4.24
CA HIS A 3 -14.93 -17.33 4.50
C HIS A 3 -14.20 -16.91 3.22
N ASP A 4 -14.44 -17.59 2.09
CA ASP A 4 -13.84 -17.25 0.80
C ASP A 4 -14.30 -15.88 0.30
N ARG A 5 -15.60 -15.59 0.47
CA ARG A 5 -16.18 -14.29 0.11
C ARG A 5 -15.62 -13.17 0.99
N GLU A 6 -15.41 -13.42 2.27
CA GLU A 6 -14.79 -12.48 3.21
C GLU A 6 -13.32 -12.20 2.86
N LEU A 7 -12.56 -13.24 2.52
CA LEU A 7 -11.17 -13.10 2.06
C LEU A 7 -11.08 -12.28 0.77
N ILE A 8 -11.85 -12.66 -0.26
CA ILE A 8 -11.87 -11.94 -1.54
C ILE A 8 -12.25 -10.48 -1.33
N HIS A 9 -13.27 -10.21 -0.52
CA HIS A 9 -13.67 -8.85 -0.22
C HIS A 9 -12.58 -8.07 0.52
N ALA A 10 -11.92 -8.66 1.52
CA ALA A 10 -10.80 -8.02 2.23
C ALA A 10 -9.60 -7.75 1.30
N ALA A 11 -9.32 -8.67 0.38
CA ALA A 11 -8.25 -8.53 -0.62
C ALA A 11 -8.55 -7.38 -1.59
N LEU A 12 -9.77 -7.31 -2.12
CA LEU A 12 -10.22 -6.23 -2.99
C LEU A 12 -10.18 -4.87 -2.27
N GLN A 13 -10.60 -4.83 -1.00
CA GLN A 13 -10.53 -3.61 -0.19
C GLN A 13 -9.10 -3.13 0.02
N TRP A 14 -8.17 -4.05 0.35
CA TRP A 14 -6.76 -3.71 0.49
C TRP A 14 -6.17 -3.24 -0.84
N HIS A 15 -6.41 -3.96 -1.94
CA HIS A 15 -5.92 -3.59 -3.26
C HIS A 15 -6.40 -2.19 -3.67
N ALA A 16 -7.69 -1.90 -3.53
CA ALA A 16 -8.24 -0.57 -3.84
C ALA A 16 -7.60 0.54 -2.98
N ALA A 17 -7.37 0.30 -1.69
CA ALA A 17 -6.71 1.25 -0.81
C ALA A 17 -5.22 1.45 -1.18
N HIS A 18 -4.53 0.37 -1.54
CA HIS A 18 -3.15 0.39 -2.00
C HIS A 18 -2.99 1.18 -3.31
N THR A 19 -3.80 0.87 -4.33
CA THR A 19 -3.80 1.59 -5.61
C THR A 19 -4.04 3.08 -5.39
N ARG A 20 -4.99 3.44 -4.52
CA ARG A 20 -5.28 4.85 -4.19
C ARG A 20 -4.10 5.55 -3.52
N ARG A 21 -3.40 4.90 -2.59
CA ARG A 21 -2.18 5.48 -1.97
C ARG A 21 -1.09 5.66 -3.03
N MET A 22 -0.90 4.67 -3.91
CA MET A 22 0.11 4.73 -4.97
C MET A 22 -0.16 5.86 -5.96
N ALA A 23 -1.42 6.09 -6.33
CA ALA A 23 -1.83 7.23 -7.15
C ALA A 23 -1.49 8.58 -6.48
N ILE A 24 -1.84 8.76 -5.21
CA ILE A 24 -1.50 9.98 -4.44
C ILE A 24 0.02 10.17 -4.34
N GLY A 25 0.77 9.08 -4.15
CA GLY A 25 2.24 9.12 -4.13
C GLY A 25 2.85 9.46 -5.49
N ALA A 26 2.23 9.02 -6.59
CA ALA A 26 2.63 9.38 -7.94
C ALA A 26 2.36 10.87 -8.22
N GLU A 27 1.18 11.39 -7.85
CA GLU A 27 0.84 12.82 -7.90
C GLU A 27 1.91 13.64 -7.16
N LYS A 28 2.24 13.28 -5.91
CA LYS A 28 3.28 13.96 -5.13
C LYS A 28 4.64 13.99 -5.83
N ARG A 29 5.09 12.85 -6.37
CA ARG A 29 6.39 12.76 -7.08
C ARG A 29 6.40 13.56 -8.38
N GLN A 30 5.29 13.61 -9.10
CA GLN A 30 5.15 14.42 -10.30
C GLN A 30 5.26 15.91 -9.94
N HIS A 31 4.58 16.34 -8.88
CA HIS A 31 4.71 17.70 -8.37
C HIS A 31 6.14 18.02 -7.92
N GLU A 32 6.79 17.14 -7.16
CA GLU A 32 8.20 17.32 -6.76
C GLU A 32 9.15 17.42 -7.97
N LYS A 33 8.93 16.62 -9.00
CA LYS A 33 9.73 16.68 -10.24
C LYS A 33 9.51 18.00 -10.98
N ALA A 34 8.26 18.45 -11.10
CA ALA A 34 7.93 19.74 -11.72
C ALA A 34 8.56 20.90 -10.95
N LEU A 35 8.47 20.86 -9.62
CA LEU A 35 9.08 21.84 -8.72
C LEU A 35 10.61 21.87 -8.85
N LYS A 36 11.27 20.71 -8.90
CA LYS A 36 12.72 20.63 -9.13
C LYS A 36 13.15 21.16 -10.50
N ALA A 37 12.30 21.02 -11.52
CA ALA A 37 12.57 21.52 -12.87
C ALA A 37 12.50 23.05 -13.00
N ILE A 38 11.77 23.72 -12.10
CA ILE A 38 11.63 25.19 -12.09
C ILE A 38 12.89 25.90 -11.56
N GLY A 39 13.72 25.21 -10.75
CA GLY A 39 14.97 25.77 -10.22
C GLY A 39 14.76 26.85 -9.15
N ASP A 40 15.74 27.72 -8.93
CA ASP A 40 15.78 28.74 -7.85
C ASP A 40 14.72 29.85 -7.96
N ASN A 41 13.92 29.90 -9.04
CA ASN A 41 12.75 30.78 -9.18
C ASN A 41 11.53 30.26 -8.41
N TYR A 42 11.76 29.73 -7.21
CA TYR A 42 10.81 28.96 -6.44
C TYR A 42 9.98 29.87 -5.53
N ASP A 43 8.77 30.23 -5.98
CA ASP A 43 7.84 31.02 -5.16
C ASP A 43 7.27 30.19 -3.99
N TRP A 44 7.04 30.83 -2.85
CA TRP A 44 6.47 30.20 -1.65
C TRP A 44 5.01 29.76 -1.89
N ASN A 45 4.30 30.38 -2.84
CA ASN A 45 2.94 29.98 -3.24
C ASN A 45 2.87 28.58 -3.89
N THR A 46 3.93 28.15 -4.58
CA THR A 46 4.03 26.80 -5.17
C THR A 46 4.14 25.68 -4.13
N ARG A 47 4.26 26.00 -2.84
CA ARG A 47 4.33 25.04 -1.72
C ARG A 47 2.95 24.56 -1.23
N LEU A 48 1.90 25.37 -1.42
CA LEU A 48 0.53 25.06 -1.00
C LEU A 48 -0.07 23.80 -1.69
N PRO A 49 0.09 23.59 -3.02
CA PRO A 49 -0.37 22.36 -3.67
C PRO A 49 0.40 21.11 -3.22
N HIS A 50 1.69 21.28 -2.85
CA HIS A 50 2.52 20.19 -2.36
C HIS A 50 2.05 19.68 -0.98
N SER A 51 1.56 20.58 -0.11
CA SER A 51 1.00 20.18 1.18
C SER A 51 -0.26 19.35 1.03
N ASP A 52 -1.08 19.56 0.00
CA ASP A 52 -2.35 18.84 -0.15
C ASP A 52 -2.16 17.36 -0.52
N ALA A 53 -1.26 17.05 -1.46
CA ALA A 53 -0.94 15.66 -1.80
C ALA A 53 -0.24 14.95 -0.63
N ALA A 54 0.66 15.64 0.08
CA ALA A 54 1.32 15.12 1.28
C ALA A 54 0.30 14.89 2.42
N ALA A 55 -0.61 15.83 2.65
CA ALA A 55 -1.67 15.73 3.65
C ALA A 55 -2.67 14.61 3.34
N ARG A 56 -2.91 14.31 2.06
CA ARG A 56 -3.74 13.18 1.61
C ARG A 56 -3.06 11.82 1.77
N LEU A 57 -1.72 11.77 1.82
CA LEU A 57 -0.97 10.52 1.87
C LEU A 57 -1.10 9.80 3.22
N THR A 58 -1.03 10.54 4.32
CA THR A 58 -1.18 9.99 5.69
C THR A 58 -2.54 9.30 5.91
N PRO A 59 -3.70 9.94 5.65
CA PRO A 59 -5.00 9.28 5.79
C PRO A 59 -5.19 8.14 4.79
N ALA A 60 -4.60 8.22 3.59
CA ALA A 60 -4.61 7.09 2.64
C ALA A 60 -3.82 5.88 3.18
N ARG A 61 -2.64 6.11 3.77
CA ARG A 61 -1.84 5.07 4.41
C ARG A 61 -2.55 4.45 5.60
N HIS A 62 -3.24 5.25 6.42
CA HIS A 62 -4.04 4.70 7.54
C HIS A 62 -5.18 3.79 7.05
N LYS A 63 -5.86 4.17 5.96
CA LYS A 63 -6.91 3.34 5.35
C LYS A 63 -6.36 2.03 4.76
N GLU A 64 -5.22 2.09 4.08
CA GLU A 64 -4.51 0.91 3.58
C GLU A 64 -4.10 -0.03 4.72
N LEU A 65 -3.51 0.50 5.81
CA LEU A 65 -3.13 -0.31 6.97
C LEU A 65 -4.35 -0.95 7.66
N ALA A 66 -5.46 -0.23 7.77
CA ALA A 66 -6.70 -0.78 8.30
C ALA A 66 -7.25 -1.91 7.41
N ALA A 67 -7.19 -1.76 6.08
CA ALA A 67 -7.59 -2.80 5.14
C ALA A 67 -6.64 -4.01 5.19
N LEU A 68 -5.32 -3.77 5.31
CA LEU A 68 -4.31 -4.81 5.44
C LEU A 68 -4.51 -5.65 6.71
N ARG A 69 -4.83 -5.02 7.84
CA ARG A 69 -5.14 -5.74 9.09
C ARG A 69 -6.38 -6.63 8.94
N LYS A 70 -7.41 -6.16 8.23
CA LYS A 70 -8.61 -6.97 7.93
C LYS A 70 -8.27 -8.15 7.03
N LEU A 71 -7.46 -7.94 5.99
CA LEU A 71 -6.98 -9.00 5.11
C LEU A 71 -6.16 -10.03 5.89
N ALA A 72 -5.20 -9.60 6.70
CA ALA A 72 -4.39 -10.48 7.53
C ALA A 72 -5.25 -11.34 8.47
N LYS A 73 -6.29 -10.75 9.09
CA LYS A 73 -7.25 -11.49 9.93
C LYS A 73 -8.05 -12.53 9.11
N ALA A 74 -8.49 -12.18 7.92
CA ALA A 74 -9.21 -13.10 7.04
C ALA A 74 -8.29 -14.27 6.59
N CYS A 75 -7.05 -13.97 6.18
CA CYS A 75 -6.06 -14.99 5.85
C CYS A 75 -5.78 -15.92 7.04
N ALA A 76 -5.60 -15.38 8.24
CA ALA A 76 -5.37 -16.18 9.44
C ALA A 76 -6.55 -17.12 9.77
N ALA A 77 -7.79 -16.67 9.55
CA ALA A 77 -8.98 -17.50 9.76
C ALA A 77 -9.09 -18.67 8.78
N GLN A 78 -8.54 -18.54 7.57
CA GLN A 78 -8.48 -19.59 6.56
C GLN A 78 -7.23 -20.48 6.67
N ARG A 79 -6.18 -20.03 7.36
CA ARG A 79 -4.89 -20.74 7.48
C ARG A 79 -5.04 -22.18 8.01
N GLY A 80 -5.98 -22.43 8.93
CA GLY A 80 -6.25 -23.77 9.45
C GLY A 80 -7.01 -24.72 8.49
N GLN A 81 -7.38 -24.27 7.29
CA GLN A 81 -7.99 -25.09 6.24
C GLN A 81 -6.99 -25.52 5.16
N PHE A 82 -5.80 -24.94 5.15
CA PHE A 82 -4.72 -25.34 4.26
C PHE A 82 -3.85 -26.40 4.94
N ASP A 83 -3.30 -27.31 4.14
CA ASP A 83 -2.30 -28.25 4.65
C ASP A 83 -1.05 -27.47 5.05
N GLU A 84 -0.31 -27.92 6.07
CA GLU A 84 0.81 -27.15 6.63
C GLU A 84 1.91 -26.89 5.58
N ALA A 85 2.00 -27.76 4.56
CA ALA A 85 2.88 -27.62 3.41
C ALA A 85 2.53 -26.46 2.47
N ASP A 86 1.28 -25.98 2.46
CA ASP A 86 0.79 -24.88 1.61
C ASP A 86 0.88 -23.51 2.29
N ILE A 87 1.31 -23.49 3.56
CA ILE A 87 1.42 -22.29 4.38
C ILE A 87 2.84 -21.70 4.24
N ILE A 88 2.97 -20.59 3.52
CA ILE A 88 4.21 -19.81 3.48
C ILE A 88 4.28 -18.93 4.74
N ASP A 89 5.02 -19.37 5.75
CA ASP A 89 5.30 -18.56 6.94
C ASP A 89 6.46 -17.59 6.68
N LEU A 90 6.17 -16.29 6.76
CA LEU A 90 7.17 -15.23 6.53
C LEU A 90 7.98 -14.90 7.79
N ASP A 91 7.65 -15.49 8.94
CA ASP A 91 8.36 -15.28 10.22
C ASP A 91 9.64 -16.13 10.35
N GLY A 92 9.85 -17.09 9.45
CA GLY A 92 11.13 -17.79 9.30
C GLY A 92 12.04 -17.01 8.37
N ALA A 93 12.96 -16.21 8.94
CA ALA A 93 14.09 -15.54 8.28
C ALA A 93 14.09 -15.66 6.73
N VAL A 94 13.26 -14.84 6.07
CA VAL A 94 13.16 -14.82 4.61
C VAL A 94 14.47 -14.28 4.06
N THR A 95 15.41 -15.18 3.77
CA THR A 95 16.55 -14.89 2.93
C THR A 95 15.98 -14.80 1.52
N LEU A 96 15.64 -13.59 1.08
CA LEU A 96 15.34 -13.32 -0.32
C LEU A 96 16.58 -13.71 -1.12
N LEU A 97 16.58 -14.92 -1.69
CA LEU A 97 17.58 -15.30 -2.66
C LEU A 97 17.46 -14.30 -3.81
N ALA A 98 18.55 -13.57 -4.05
CA ALA A 98 18.66 -12.68 -5.20
C ALA A 98 18.28 -13.49 -6.44
N GLY A 99 17.26 -13.01 -7.17
CA GLY A 99 16.80 -13.66 -8.39
C GLY A 99 17.97 -13.81 -9.35
N ALA A 100 18.32 -15.06 -9.66
CA ALA A 100 19.13 -15.39 -10.81
C ALA A 100 18.25 -15.24 -12.05
N ASP A 101 18.46 -14.16 -12.80
CA ASP A 101 19.13 -14.17 -14.11
C ASP A 101 19.26 -12.74 -14.66
#